data_AF-A0A9P4UW36-F1
#
_entry.id   AF-A0A9P4UW36-F1
#
_cell.length_a   1.000
_cell.length_b   1.000
_cell.length_c   1.000
_cell.angle_alpha   90.00
_cell.angle_beta   90.00
_cell.angle_gamma   90.00
#
_symmetry.space_group_name_H-M   'P 1'
#
loop_
_entity.id
_entity.type
_entity.pdbx_description
1 polymer ?
#
loop_
_entity_poly.entity_id
_entity_poly.type
_entity_poly.pdbx_seq_one_letter_code
_entity_poly.pdbx_strand_id
1 'polypeptide(L)'
;MQDWNDIKEAAHVIWQATIIPDNPQLLITRNHKAVIICNGETIVIAFLGSNEDEIIKNMWFYGKGENWFDIPYPIFENEHHVHSFYRDTWHGMRQSTYNALDKAVENMLARGVVPKLAFMNIVEHVRGKYGSASSSPQQWAKDENLGSLIQHFTFAAVSSADQGYYTVLNELYGKHKIRAWDFMNHKDVTVHAHFFAFRAWRGHRYILPDAVERFFESEFGPQSNCILGYLKAAEWMAKNGTDQVKSAYSY
;
A
#
# COMPACT_ATOMS: atom_id res chain seq x y z
N MET A 1 17.11 0.48 10.32
CA MET A 1 16.66 -0.82 10.89
C MET A 1 15.19 -0.99 10.55
N GLN A 2 14.82 -2.14 9.97
CA GLN A 2 13.45 -2.44 9.56
C GLN A 2 12.60 -2.70 10.81
N ASP A 3 11.50 -1.97 10.99
CA ASP A 3 10.62 -2.17 12.14
C ASP A 3 9.60 -3.26 11.80
N TRP A 4 9.97 -4.52 12.08
CA TRP A 4 9.09 -5.67 11.88
C TRP A 4 7.80 -5.59 12.70
N ASN A 5 7.74 -4.76 13.74
CA ASN A 5 6.47 -4.52 14.45
C ASN A 5 5.51 -3.67 13.60
N ASP A 6 6.00 -2.61 12.96
CA ASP A 6 5.19 -1.79 12.03
C ASP A 6 4.66 -2.65 10.87
N ILE A 7 5.50 -3.54 10.32
CA ILE A 7 5.12 -4.44 9.21
C ILE A 7 4.08 -5.48 9.67
N LYS A 8 4.31 -6.09 10.84
CA LYS A 8 3.38 -7.04 11.47
C LYS A 8 2.03 -6.38 11.73
N GLU A 9 2.02 -5.16 12.27
CA GLU A 9 0.80 -4.40 12.52
C GLU A 9 0.04 -4.12 11.22
N ALA A 10 0.73 -3.65 10.17
CA ALA A 10 0.12 -3.41 8.87
C ALA A 10 -0.49 -4.69 8.26
N ALA A 11 0.25 -5.81 8.28
CA ALA A 11 -0.25 -7.10 7.79
C ALA A 11 -1.44 -7.61 8.61
N HIS A 12 -1.42 -7.42 9.93
CA HIS A 12 -2.51 -7.81 10.83
C HIS A 12 -3.78 -7.03 10.55
N VAL A 13 -3.68 -5.71 10.34
CA VAL A 13 -4.82 -4.86 9.97
C VAL A 13 -5.46 -5.31 8.66
N ILE A 14 -4.64 -5.58 7.63
CA ILE A 14 -5.16 -6.06 6.34
C ILE A 14 -5.83 -7.43 6.53
N TRP A 15 -5.20 -8.36 7.25
CA TRP A 15 -5.79 -9.67 7.52
C TRP A 15 -7.12 -9.56 8.28
N GLN A 16 -7.19 -8.77 9.36
CA GLN A 16 -8.44 -8.56 10.09
C GLN A 16 -9.54 -7.99 9.20
N ALA A 17 -9.20 -7.03 8.33
CA ALA A 17 -10.14 -6.47 7.38
C ALA A 17 -10.64 -7.51 6.35
N THR A 18 -9.87 -8.56 6.04
CA THR A 18 -10.33 -9.66 5.18
C THR A 18 -11.29 -10.64 5.87
N ILE A 19 -11.18 -10.84 7.18
CA ILE A 19 -11.96 -11.84 7.91
C ILE A 19 -13.12 -11.28 8.74
N ILE A 20 -13.07 -10.00 9.11
CA ILE A 20 -14.09 -9.32 9.92
C ILE A 20 -14.44 -7.98 9.25
N PRO A 21 -15.25 -8.01 8.18
CA PRO A 21 -15.62 -6.80 7.44
C PRO A 21 -16.49 -5.83 8.26
N ASP A 22 -17.10 -6.23 9.38
CA ASP A 22 -18.00 -5.39 10.19
C ASP A 22 -17.38 -4.89 11.51
N ASN A 23 -16.05 -4.85 11.62
CA ASN A 23 -15.42 -4.39 12.85
C ASN A 23 -15.67 -2.87 13.05
N PRO A 24 -16.29 -2.43 14.16
CA PRO A 24 -16.69 -1.04 14.38
C PRO A 24 -15.51 -0.06 14.54
N GLN A 25 -14.28 -0.58 14.69
CA GLN A 25 -13.06 0.23 14.71
C GLN A 25 -12.52 0.53 13.30
N LEU A 26 -13.10 -0.08 12.27
CA LEU A 26 -12.74 0.13 10.87
C LEU A 26 -13.61 1.23 10.27
N LEU A 27 -13.00 2.32 9.81
CA LEU A 27 -13.68 3.21 8.88
C LEU A 27 -13.54 2.64 7.47
N ILE A 28 -14.63 2.09 6.95
CA ILE A 28 -14.66 1.40 5.67
C ILE A 28 -15.20 2.33 4.58
N THR A 29 -14.53 2.38 3.43
CA THR A 29 -14.99 3.15 2.28
C THR A 29 -16.24 2.53 1.64
N ARG A 30 -17.01 3.30 0.88
CA ARG A 30 -18.29 2.86 0.28
C ARG A 30 -18.19 1.56 -0.56
N ASN A 31 -17.00 1.22 -1.04
CA ASN A 31 -16.75 0.03 -1.85
C ASN A 31 -16.10 -1.12 -1.05
N HIS A 32 -15.92 -0.97 0.26
CA HIS A 32 -15.24 -1.93 1.15
C HIS A 32 -13.81 -2.29 0.73
N LYS A 33 -13.15 -1.44 -0.07
CA LYS A 33 -11.80 -1.69 -0.60
C LYS A 33 -10.70 -0.95 0.13
N ALA A 34 -11.05 0.01 0.99
CA ALA A 34 -10.09 0.64 1.89
C ALA A 34 -10.64 0.69 3.32
N VAL A 35 -9.73 0.48 4.25
CA VAL A 35 -9.99 0.43 5.69
C VAL A 35 -9.02 1.37 6.38
N ILE A 36 -9.56 2.26 7.21
CA ILE A 36 -8.75 3.16 8.05
C ILE A 36 -8.92 2.77 9.51
N ILE A 37 -7.80 2.48 10.17
CA ILE A 37 -7.72 2.23 11.61
C ILE A 37 -6.90 3.32 12.27
N CYS A 38 -7.40 3.88 13.36
CA CYS A 38 -6.65 4.77 14.22
C CYS A 38 -6.47 4.10 15.59
N ASN A 39 -5.25 3.72 15.93
CA ASN A 39 -4.92 3.06 17.21
C ASN A 39 -4.37 4.04 18.27
N GLY A 40 -4.78 5.31 18.19
CA GLY A 40 -4.37 6.38 19.10
C GLY A 40 -3.11 7.10 18.66
N GLU A 41 -2.10 6.41 18.14
CA GLU A 41 -0.82 6.99 17.69
C GLU A 41 -0.50 6.77 16.21
N THR A 42 -1.16 5.82 15.58
CA THR A 42 -0.93 5.46 14.18
C THR A 42 -2.26 5.43 13.43
N ILE A 43 -2.24 5.95 12.19
CA ILE A 43 -3.34 5.78 11.23
C ILE A 43 -2.87 4.76 10.20
N VAL A 44 -3.48 3.57 10.20
CA VAL A 44 -3.24 2.57 9.17
C VAL A 44 -4.32 2.70 8.11
N ILE A 45 -3.91 2.94 6.87
CA ILE A 45 -4.79 2.92 5.70
C ILE A 45 -4.45 1.65 4.93
N ALA A 46 -5.32 0.65 5.03
CA ALA A 46 -5.20 -0.62 4.35
C ALA A 46 -6.09 -0.65 3.11
N PHE A 47 -5.57 -1.16 2.00
CA PHE A 47 -6.34 -1.40 0.78
C PHE A 47 -6.49 -2.91 0.61
N LEU A 48 -7.73 -3.38 0.52
CA LEU A 48 -7.99 -4.80 0.27
C LEU A 48 -7.65 -5.13 -1.18
N GLY A 49 -6.93 -6.24 -1.36
CA GLY A 49 -6.61 -6.77 -2.68
C GLY A 49 -7.83 -7.26 -3.45
N SER A 50 -7.57 -7.81 -4.63
CA SER A 50 -8.56 -8.53 -5.43
C SER A 50 -9.03 -9.78 -4.68
N ASN A 51 -10.34 -10.05 -4.69
CA ASN A 51 -10.86 -11.37 -4.28
C ASN A 51 -10.71 -12.38 -5.44
N GLU A 52 -11.07 -13.64 -5.23
CA GLU A 52 -10.92 -14.70 -6.24
C GLU A 52 -11.62 -14.37 -7.57
N ASP A 53 -12.79 -13.73 -7.51
CA ASP A 53 -13.57 -13.29 -8.69
C ASP A 53 -12.94 -12.09 -9.41
N GLU A 54 -11.99 -11.40 -8.78
CA GLU A 54 -11.34 -10.20 -9.30
C GLU A 54 -9.93 -10.43 -9.82
N ILE A 55 -9.37 -11.63 -9.65
CA ILE A 55 -8.04 -11.98 -10.17
C ILE A 55 -7.99 -11.74 -11.70
N ILE A 56 -9.07 -12.04 -12.42
CA ILE A 56 -9.15 -11.78 -13.86
C ILE A 56 -9.07 -10.28 -14.22
N LYS A 57 -9.46 -9.40 -13.29
CA LYS A 57 -9.39 -7.94 -13.49
C LYS A 57 -7.95 -7.42 -13.44
N ASN A 58 -6.99 -8.21 -12.95
CA ASN A 58 -5.55 -7.90 -13.10
C ASN A 58 -5.10 -7.92 -14.58
N MET A 59 -5.92 -8.48 -15.48
CA MET A 59 -5.70 -8.43 -16.92
C MET A 59 -6.39 -7.23 -17.59
N TRP A 60 -7.14 -6.41 -16.83
CA TRP A 60 -7.84 -5.23 -17.35
C TRP A 60 -6.92 -4.01 -17.25
N PHE A 61 -5.78 -4.06 -17.95
CA PHE A 61 -4.79 -2.98 -17.92
C PHE A 61 -5.22 -1.76 -18.75
N TYR A 62 -5.99 -1.96 -19.82
CA TYR A 62 -6.55 -0.89 -20.64
C TYR A 62 -7.91 -0.43 -20.15
N GLY A 63 -8.20 0.86 -20.38
CA GLY A 63 -9.56 1.38 -20.25
C GLY A 63 -10.42 0.89 -21.40
N LYS A 64 -11.73 0.86 -21.17
CA LYS A 64 -12.73 0.53 -22.19
C LYS A 64 -13.97 1.36 -21.92
N GLY A 65 -14.60 1.85 -22.98
CA GLY A 65 -15.87 2.56 -22.87
C GLY A 65 -17.01 1.61 -22.47
N GLU A 66 -18.20 2.17 -22.26
CA GLU A 66 -19.37 1.44 -21.77
C GLU A 66 -19.86 0.36 -22.75
N ASN A 67 -19.57 0.49 -24.05
CA ASN A 67 -20.04 -0.46 -25.05
C ASN A 67 -19.09 -1.63 -25.21
N TRP A 68 -19.67 -2.81 -25.46
CA TRP A 68 -18.91 -4.03 -25.71
C TRP A 68 -17.89 -3.91 -26.86
N PHE A 69 -18.19 -3.10 -27.88
CA PHE A 69 -17.36 -2.91 -29.06
C PHE A 69 -16.33 -1.78 -28.94
N ASP A 70 -16.29 -1.07 -27.81
CA ASP A 70 -15.33 0.01 -27.63
C ASP A 70 -13.91 -0.57 -27.64
N ILE A 71 -13.05 0.04 -28.46
CA ILE A 71 -11.65 -0.36 -28.60
C ILE A 71 -10.93 -0.04 -27.29
N PRO A 72 -10.27 -1.00 -26.63
CA PRO A 72 -9.50 -0.72 -25.43
C PRO A 72 -8.39 0.31 -25.69
N TYR A 73 -8.15 1.19 -24.73
CA TYR A 73 -7.17 2.27 -24.85
C TYR A 73 -6.28 2.39 -23.61
N PRO A 74 -5.01 2.81 -23.77
CA PRO A 74 -4.11 3.06 -22.65
C PRO A 74 -4.63 4.20 -21.76
N ILE A 75 -4.48 4.05 -20.45
CA ILE A 75 -4.89 5.04 -19.45
C ILE A 75 -3.65 5.68 -18.84
N PHE A 76 -3.63 7.01 -18.78
CA PHE A 76 -2.50 7.75 -18.25
C PHE A 76 -2.86 8.55 -17.01
N GLU A 77 -1.92 8.63 -16.06
CA GLU A 77 -1.90 9.62 -14.98
C GLU A 77 -0.56 10.33 -14.98
N ASN A 78 -0.60 11.66 -15.04
CA ASN A 78 0.60 12.49 -15.11
C ASN A 78 1.59 11.99 -16.19
N GLU A 79 1.08 11.75 -17.40
CA GLU A 79 1.86 11.27 -18.56
C GLU A 79 2.38 9.83 -18.45
N HIS A 80 2.06 9.10 -17.38
CA HIS A 80 2.50 7.72 -17.18
C HIS A 80 1.35 6.73 -17.35
N HIS A 81 1.62 5.63 -18.04
CA HIS A 81 0.65 4.56 -18.28
C HIS A 81 0.38 3.81 -16.97
N VAL A 82 -0.90 3.71 -16.60
CA VAL A 82 -1.37 3.07 -15.37
C VAL A 82 -2.43 2.03 -15.67
N HIS A 83 -2.54 1.04 -14.78
CA HIS A 83 -3.54 -0.01 -14.89
C HIS A 83 -4.96 0.54 -14.65
N SER A 84 -5.84 0.43 -15.63
CA SER A 84 -7.18 1.03 -15.58
C SER A 84 -7.99 0.57 -14.38
N PHE A 85 -8.08 -0.75 -14.12
CA PHE A 85 -8.84 -1.28 -12.98
C PHE A 85 -8.39 -0.72 -11.62
N TYR A 86 -7.08 -0.70 -11.33
CA TYR A 86 -6.56 -0.16 -10.06
C TYR A 86 -6.78 1.35 -9.95
N ARG A 87 -6.59 2.06 -11.07
CA ARG A 87 -6.82 3.50 -11.14
C ARG A 87 -8.29 3.84 -10.87
N ASP A 88 -9.22 3.19 -11.54
CA ASP A 88 -10.66 3.43 -11.36
C ASP A 88 -11.13 3.02 -9.96
N THR A 89 -10.62 1.92 -9.42
CA THR A 89 -10.86 1.51 -8.02
C THR A 89 -10.40 2.59 -7.05
N TRP A 90 -9.21 3.13 -7.23
CA TRP A 90 -8.70 4.25 -6.43
C TRP A 90 -9.58 5.49 -6.55
N HIS A 91 -9.92 5.94 -7.77
CA HIS A 91 -10.79 7.12 -7.96
C HIS A 91 -12.15 6.95 -7.30
N GLY A 92 -12.72 5.75 -7.37
CA GLY A 92 -14.01 5.42 -6.74
C GLY A 92 -14.00 5.55 -5.21
N MET A 93 -12.87 5.29 -4.54
CA MET A 93 -12.77 5.35 -3.08
C MET A 93 -12.03 6.57 -2.53
N ARG A 94 -11.22 7.26 -3.34
CA ARG A 94 -10.27 8.31 -2.93
C ARG A 94 -10.88 9.36 -2.00
N GLN A 95 -12.03 9.94 -2.38
CA GLN A 95 -12.64 11.01 -1.56
C GLN A 95 -13.08 10.50 -0.19
N SER A 96 -13.65 9.29 -0.12
CA SER A 96 -14.03 8.69 1.16
C SER A 96 -12.82 8.36 2.03
N THR A 97 -11.72 7.90 1.42
CA THR A 97 -10.44 7.68 2.12
C THR A 97 -9.91 9.00 2.70
N TYR A 98 -9.90 10.08 1.93
CA TYR A 98 -9.47 11.40 2.41
C TYR A 98 -10.32 11.92 3.56
N ASN A 99 -11.64 11.85 3.44
CA ASN A 99 -12.53 12.30 4.50
C ASN A 99 -12.33 11.50 5.80
N ALA A 100 -12.13 10.18 5.70
CA ALA A 100 -11.89 9.33 6.84
C ALA A 100 -10.49 9.57 7.45
N LEU A 101 -9.48 9.80 6.62
CA LEU A 101 -8.15 10.23 7.05
C LEU A 101 -8.23 11.56 7.82
N ASP A 102 -8.87 12.57 7.23
CA ASP A 102 -8.98 13.90 7.83
C ASP A 102 -9.63 13.84 9.21
N LYS A 103 -10.73 13.08 9.32
CA LYS A 103 -11.41 12.85 10.60
C LYS A 103 -10.50 12.15 11.62
N ALA A 104 -9.70 11.17 11.19
CA ALA A 104 -8.75 10.48 12.07
C ALA A 104 -7.63 11.43 12.54
N VAL A 105 -7.09 12.27 11.65
CA VAL A 105 -6.10 13.30 11.98
C VAL A 105 -6.67 14.29 12.99
N GLU A 106 -7.88 14.83 12.74
CA GLU A 106 -8.55 15.76 13.65
C GLU A 106 -8.71 15.16 15.06
N ASN A 107 -9.15 13.91 15.16
CA ASN A 107 -9.30 13.21 16.43
C ASN A 107 -7.95 13.01 17.16
N MET A 108 -6.87 12.73 16.43
CA MET A 108 -5.54 12.57 17.02
C MET A 108 -4.95 13.89 17.48
N LEU A 109 -5.11 14.96 16.69
CA LEU A 109 -4.66 16.30 17.06
C LEU A 109 -5.40 16.82 18.29
N ALA A 110 -6.70 16.55 18.40
CA ALA A 110 -7.48 16.86 19.61
C ALA A 110 -6.92 16.17 20.87
N ARG A 111 -6.18 15.07 20.70
CA ARG A 111 -5.49 14.33 21.78
C ARG A 111 -4.00 14.69 21.91
N GLY A 112 -3.49 15.61 21.11
CA GLY A 112 -2.07 15.99 21.10
C GLY A 112 -1.15 14.97 20.42
N VAL A 113 -1.68 14.08 19.57
CA VAL A 113 -0.91 13.02 18.92
C VAL A 113 -0.71 13.31 17.43
N VAL A 114 0.47 12.97 16.91
CA VAL A 114 0.85 13.19 15.51
C VAL A 114 0.68 11.89 14.70
N PRO A 115 -0.05 11.90 13.57
CA PRO A 115 -0.38 10.70 12.82
C PRO A 115 0.75 10.19 11.92
N LYS A 116 0.87 8.86 11.81
CA LYS A 116 1.67 8.20 10.76
C LYS A 116 0.80 7.71 9.61
N LEU A 117 1.25 7.77 8.33
CA LEU A 117 0.41 7.58 7.12
C LEU A 117 1.10 6.78 5.98
N ALA A 118 0.39 6.47 4.88
CA ALA A 118 0.91 5.72 3.72
C ALA A 118 0.36 6.23 2.37
N PHE A 119 1.10 6.06 1.24
CA PHE A 119 0.74 6.29 -0.20
C PHE A 119 0.97 7.69 -0.81
N MET A 120 1.28 7.79 -2.12
CA MET A 120 1.62 9.05 -2.81
C MET A 120 0.51 10.10 -2.80
N ASN A 121 -0.70 9.73 -3.21
CA ASN A 121 -1.82 10.66 -3.17
C ASN A 121 -2.16 11.09 -1.73
N ILE A 122 -1.88 10.24 -0.75
CA ILE A 122 -2.03 10.57 0.67
C ILE A 122 -0.90 11.51 1.13
N VAL A 123 0.35 11.31 0.67
CA VAL A 123 1.45 12.27 0.87
C VAL A 123 1.06 13.63 0.32
N GLU A 124 0.60 13.70 -0.92
CA GLU A 124 0.18 14.97 -1.54
C GLU A 124 -1.05 15.57 -0.85
N HIS A 125 -2.01 14.77 -0.43
CA HIS A 125 -3.16 15.23 0.37
C HIS A 125 -2.71 15.83 1.70
N VAL A 126 -1.79 15.18 2.41
CA VAL A 126 -1.22 15.68 3.67
C VAL A 126 -0.44 16.96 3.42
N ARG A 127 0.40 17.01 2.39
CA ARG A 127 1.17 18.20 2.02
C ARG A 127 0.28 19.38 1.68
N GLY A 128 -0.78 19.15 0.91
CA GLY A 128 -1.73 20.18 0.48
C GLY A 128 -2.67 20.65 1.58
N LYS A 129 -3.10 19.74 2.47
CA LYS A 129 -4.06 20.09 3.55
C LYS A 129 -3.38 20.59 4.81
N TYR A 130 -2.31 19.92 5.25
CA TYR A 130 -1.65 20.17 6.53
C TYR A 130 -0.20 20.61 6.38
N GLY A 131 0.49 20.25 5.30
CA GLY A 131 1.93 20.43 5.15
C GLY A 131 2.33 21.73 4.45
N SER A 132 3.53 21.70 3.84
CA SER A 132 4.17 22.88 3.26
C SER A 132 3.41 23.52 2.09
N ALA A 133 2.50 22.78 1.45
CA ALA A 133 1.67 23.30 0.35
C ALA A 133 0.30 23.82 0.83
N SER A 134 0.02 23.76 2.14
CA SER A 134 -1.19 24.31 2.75
C SER A 134 -1.11 25.82 2.94
N SER A 135 -2.26 26.49 2.92
CA SER A 135 -2.37 27.90 3.32
C SER A 135 -2.17 28.10 4.83
N SER A 136 -2.29 27.04 5.63
CA SER A 136 -2.02 27.05 7.08
C SER A 136 -1.16 25.83 7.48
N PRO A 137 0.14 25.84 7.15
CA PRO A 137 1.03 24.71 7.41
C PRO A 137 1.12 24.39 8.90
N GLN A 138 0.91 23.12 9.22
CA GLN A 138 1.11 22.54 10.54
C GLN A 138 2.58 22.13 10.69
N GLN A 139 3.18 22.45 11.84
CA GLN A 139 4.60 22.17 12.09
C GLN A 139 4.93 20.69 11.96
N TRP A 140 4.02 19.81 12.38
CA TRP A 140 4.21 18.36 12.29
C TRP A 140 4.23 17.88 10.84
N ALA A 141 3.41 18.44 9.94
CA ALA A 141 3.23 17.97 8.56
C ALA A 141 4.20 18.58 7.53
N LYS A 142 5.24 19.28 7.97
CA LYS A 142 6.26 19.83 7.06
C LYS A 142 6.99 18.74 6.28
N ASP A 143 7.43 19.08 5.06
CA ASP A 143 8.13 18.15 4.15
C ASP A 143 9.33 17.43 4.80
N GLU A 144 10.04 18.08 5.73
CA GLU A 144 11.18 17.52 6.48
C GLU A 144 10.80 16.44 7.51
N ASN A 145 9.54 16.43 7.94
CA ASN A 145 9.01 15.47 8.91
C ASN A 145 8.31 14.28 8.25
N LEU A 146 7.99 14.36 6.95
CA LEU A 146 7.21 13.32 6.27
C LEU A 146 7.85 11.93 6.35
N GLY A 147 9.18 11.82 6.44
CA GLY A 147 9.87 10.53 6.55
C GLY A 147 9.68 9.82 7.90
N SER A 148 9.40 10.57 8.98
CA SER A 148 9.07 9.98 10.30
C SER A 148 7.58 9.72 10.46
N LEU A 149 6.75 10.41 9.67
CA LEU A 149 5.30 10.26 9.65
C LEU A 149 4.86 9.15 8.72
N ILE A 150 5.42 9.08 7.51
CA ILE A 150 4.83 8.28 6.45
C ILE A 150 5.66 7.02 6.21
N GLN A 151 4.96 5.89 6.15
CA GLN A 151 5.49 4.59 5.75
C GLN A 151 4.55 3.95 4.75
N HIS A 152 5.09 3.20 3.80
CA HIS A 152 4.28 2.50 2.81
C HIS A 152 4.70 1.05 2.73
N PHE A 153 3.78 0.14 3.05
CA PHE A 153 3.99 -1.29 2.95
C PHE A 153 3.07 -1.87 1.90
N THR A 154 3.62 -2.67 1.00
CA THR A 154 2.85 -3.48 0.07
C THR A 154 3.22 -4.95 0.24
N PHE A 155 2.24 -5.84 0.08
CA PHE A 155 2.39 -7.29 0.19
C PHE A 155 1.83 -7.91 -1.09
N ALA A 156 2.59 -8.80 -1.73
CA ALA A 156 2.18 -9.44 -2.99
C ALA A 156 1.74 -8.43 -4.08
N ALA A 157 2.42 -7.29 -4.18
CA ALA A 157 1.95 -6.21 -5.03
C ALA A 157 2.22 -6.49 -6.51
N VAL A 158 1.15 -6.54 -7.30
CA VAL A 158 1.24 -6.63 -8.76
C VAL A 158 1.67 -5.28 -9.36
N SER A 159 2.30 -5.35 -10.54
CA SER A 159 2.69 -4.18 -11.33
C SER A 159 1.48 -3.36 -11.76
N SER A 160 1.37 -2.11 -11.33
CA SER A 160 0.18 -1.27 -11.55
C SER A 160 0.41 -0.05 -12.45
N ALA A 161 1.66 0.21 -12.86
CA ALA A 161 2.01 1.33 -13.72
C ALA A 161 3.31 1.07 -14.48
N ASP A 162 3.66 1.93 -15.43
CA ASP A 162 4.93 1.89 -16.14
C ASP A 162 6.13 2.32 -15.26
N GLN A 163 7.34 2.16 -15.82
CA GLN A 163 8.57 2.53 -15.14
C GLN A 163 8.64 4.03 -14.76
N GLY A 164 8.08 4.92 -15.60
CA GLY A 164 8.12 6.37 -15.36
C GLY A 164 7.36 6.74 -14.10
N TYR A 165 6.17 6.15 -13.91
CA TYR A 165 5.37 6.34 -12.69
C TYR A 165 6.15 5.96 -11.43
N TYR A 166 6.82 4.81 -11.42
CA TYR A 166 7.58 4.35 -10.25
C TYR A 166 8.87 5.13 -10.03
N THR A 167 9.50 5.66 -11.07
CA THR A 167 10.63 6.58 -10.92
C THR A 167 10.20 7.82 -10.14
N VAL A 168 9.12 8.49 -10.56
CA VAL A 168 8.60 9.68 -9.86
C VAL A 168 8.18 9.34 -8.43
N LEU A 169 7.56 8.17 -8.22
CA LEU A 169 7.18 7.70 -6.89
C LEU A 169 8.39 7.50 -5.97
N ASN A 170 9.45 6.86 -6.46
CA ASN A 170 10.64 6.58 -5.68
C ASN A 170 11.46 7.85 -5.42
N GLU A 171 11.48 8.80 -6.35
CA GLU A 171 12.04 10.14 -6.14
C GLU A 171 11.29 10.88 -5.02
N LEU A 172 9.96 10.83 -5.00
CA LEU A 172 9.15 11.39 -3.91
C LEU A 172 9.51 10.75 -2.57
N TYR A 173 9.61 9.43 -2.51
CA TYR A 173 10.00 8.74 -1.27
C TYR A 173 11.42 9.10 -0.83
N GLY A 174 12.38 9.17 -1.76
CA GLY A 174 13.76 9.58 -1.47
C GLY A 174 13.83 11.02 -0.96
N LYS A 175 13.16 11.95 -1.65
CA LYS A 175 13.11 13.38 -1.29
C LYS A 175 12.59 13.59 0.13
N HIS A 176 11.54 12.87 0.50
CA HIS A 176 10.88 13.01 1.79
C HIS A 176 11.33 11.97 2.84
N LYS A 177 12.33 11.14 2.52
CA LYS A 177 12.85 10.06 3.37
C LYS A 177 11.76 9.10 3.87
N ILE A 178 10.75 8.85 3.05
CA ILE A 178 9.61 7.96 3.37
C ILE A 178 10.08 6.51 3.32
N ARG A 179 9.78 5.74 4.37
CA ARG A 179 10.10 4.31 4.40
C ARG A 179 9.06 3.54 3.59
N ALA A 180 9.44 3.05 2.41
CA ALA A 180 8.57 2.26 1.54
C ALA A 180 9.16 0.86 1.30
N TRP A 181 8.36 -0.18 1.53
CA TRP A 181 8.75 -1.58 1.35
C TRP A 181 7.69 -2.38 0.60
N ASP A 182 8.16 -3.13 -0.39
CA ASP A 182 7.38 -4.08 -1.17
C ASP A 182 7.79 -5.51 -0.80
N PHE A 183 6.93 -6.21 -0.07
CA PHE A 183 7.13 -7.59 0.37
C PHE A 183 6.56 -8.56 -0.64
N MET A 184 7.39 -9.51 -1.07
CA MET A 184 7.02 -10.50 -2.07
C MET A 184 7.50 -11.89 -1.61
N ASN A 185 6.59 -12.85 -1.61
CA ASN A 185 6.95 -14.26 -1.52
C ASN A 185 7.62 -14.67 -2.84
N HIS A 186 8.77 -15.35 -2.76
CA HIS A 186 9.50 -15.79 -3.95
C HIS A 186 8.72 -16.82 -4.79
N LYS A 187 7.71 -17.49 -4.21
CA LYS A 187 6.79 -18.40 -4.91
C LYS A 187 5.50 -17.74 -5.39
N ASP A 188 5.32 -16.43 -5.18
CA ASP A 188 4.12 -15.72 -5.59
C ASP A 188 3.95 -15.76 -7.12
N VAL A 189 2.98 -16.53 -7.59
CA VAL A 189 2.73 -16.73 -9.02
C VAL A 189 2.03 -15.53 -9.66
N THR A 190 1.40 -14.66 -8.87
CA THR A 190 0.70 -13.48 -9.40
C THR A 190 1.64 -12.43 -9.96
N VAL A 191 2.92 -12.51 -9.62
CA VAL A 191 3.97 -11.71 -10.27
C VAL A 191 4.01 -11.93 -11.78
N HIS A 192 3.49 -13.04 -12.31
CA HIS A 192 3.42 -13.30 -13.74
C HIS A 192 2.14 -12.78 -14.41
N ALA A 193 1.16 -12.34 -13.63
CA ALA A 193 -0.13 -11.88 -14.11
C ALA A 193 -0.19 -10.34 -14.21
N HIS A 194 0.64 -9.74 -15.07
CA HIS A 194 0.60 -8.30 -15.35
C HIS A 194 1.01 -7.95 -16.78
N PHE A 195 0.61 -6.76 -17.22
CA PHE A 195 1.02 -6.21 -18.50
C PHE A 195 2.54 -6.01 -18.56
N PHE A 196 3.20 -6.53 -19.60
CA PHE A 196 4.66 -6.60 -19.69
C PHE A 196 5.39 -5.24 -19.60
N ALA A 197 4.70 -4.14 -19.91
CA ALA A 197 5.25 -2.79 -19.80
C ALA A 197 5.20 -2.23 -18.36
N PHE A 198 4.38 -2.83 -17.49
CA PHE A 198 4.28 -2.43 -16.10
C PHE A 198 5.39 -3.00 -15.25
N ARG A 199 5.71 -2.30 -14.17
CA ARG A 199 6.71 -2.67 -13.17
C ARG A 199 6.04 -2.71 -11.80
N ALA A 200 6.60 -3.45 -10.85
CA ALA A 200 6.00 -3.60 -9.52
C ALA A 200 6.79 -2.89 -8.41
N TRP A 201 7.83 -2.13 -8.76
CA TRP A 201 8.82 -1.73 -7.76
C TRP A 201 8.52 -0.38 -7.11
N ARG A 202 8.25 -0.42 -5.79
CA ARG A 202 8.04 0.74 -4.91
C ARG A 202 9.07 0.68 -3.77
N GLY A 203 9.86 1.74 -3.58
CA GLY A 203 10.84 1.81 -2.49
C GLY A 203 11.85 0.66 -2.51
N HIS A 204 11.92 -0.12 -1.42
CA HIS A 204 12.77 -1.30 -1.31
C HIS A 204 11.97 -2.59 -1.47
N ARG A 205 12.44 -3.52 -2.30
CA ARG A 205 11.83 -4.84 -2.44
C ARG A 205 12.46 -5.83 -1.47
N TYR A 206 11.61 -6.48 -0.68
CA TYR A 206 11.99 -7.55 0.23
C TYR A 206 11.39 -8.87 -0.27
N ILE A 207 12.26 -9.76 -0.76
CA ILE A 207 11.87 -11.12 -1.12
C ILE A 207 11.95 -11.98 0.14
N LEU A 208 10.83 -12.58 0.55
CA LEU A 208 10.81 -13.43 1.75
C LEU A 208 11.72 -14.65 1.53
N PRO A 209 12.75 -14.85 2.40
CA PRO A 209 13.61 -16.01 2.31
C PRO A 209 12.84 -17.31 2.56
N ASP A 210 13.20 -18.38 1.86
CA ASP A 210 12.67 -19.74 2.08
C ASP A 210 12.75 -20.17 3.55
N ALA A 211 13.83 -19.79 4.25
CA ALA A 211 14.01 -20.08 5.67
C ALA A 211 12.91 -19.51 6.58
N VAL A 212 12.25 -18.43 6.16
CA VAL A 212 11.10 -17.82 6.86
C VAL A 212 9.79 -18.40 6.33
N GLU A 213 9.69 -18.58 5.01
CA GLU A 213 8.45 -18.97 4.32
C GLU A 213 8.06 -20.43 4.55
N ARG A 214 9.01 -21.37 4.54
CA ARG A 214 8.73 -22.82 4.63
C ARG A 214 7.92 -23.24 5.86
N PHE A 215 7.97 -22.46 6.94
CA PHE A 215 7.22 -22.73 8.16
C PHE A 215 5.75 -22.33 8.07
N PHE A 216 5.39 -21.52 7.08
CA PHE A 216 4.07 -20.92 6.90
C PHE A 216 3.53 -21.11 5.48
N GLU A 217 4.07 -22.05 4.70
CA GLU A 217 3.72 -22.26 3.28
C GLU A 217 2.20 -22.41 3.08
N SER A 218 1.52 -23.17 3.94
CA SER A 218 0.06 -23.33 3.90
C SER A 218 -0.72 -22.03 4.09
N GLU A 219 -0.17 -21.06 4.84
CA GLU A 219 -0.80 -19.78 5.16
C GLU A 219 -0.69 -18.76 4.02
N PHE A 220 0.23 -18.96 3.09
CA PHE A 220 0.32 -18.16 1.86
C PHE A 220 -0.71 -18.59 0.80
N GLY A 221 -1.38 -19.73 1.00
CA GLY A 221 -2.38 -20.25 0.08
C GLY A 221 -1.79 -20.74 -1.25
N PRO A 222 -2.65 -21.24 -2.16
CA PRO A 222 -2.22 -21.93 -3.38
C PRO A 222 -1.46 -21.04 -4.38
N GLN A 223 -1.66 -19.71 -4.32
CA GLN A 223 -0.96 -18.74 -5.15
C GLN A 223 0.27 -18.13 -4.46
N SER A 224 0.57 -18.55 -3.23
CA SER A 224 1.68 -18.07 -2.42
C SER A 224 1.63 -16.56 -2.09
N ASN A 225 0.44 -15.95 -2.08
CA ASN A 225 0.25 -14.50 -1.98
C ASN A 225 -0.71 -14.05 -0.86
N CYS A 226 -1.26 -14.97 -0.05
CA CYS A 226 -2.23 -14.64 0.98
C CYS A 226 -1.61 -13.79 2.10
N ILE A 227 -2.32 -12.74 2.52
CA ILE A 227 -1.87 -11.82 3.58
C ILE A 227 -1.58 -12.52 4.91
N LEU A 228 -2.24 -13.64 5.21
CA LEU A 228 -2.01 -14.40 6.44
C LEU A 228 -0.57 -14.94 6.49
N GLY A 229 -0.05 -15.47 5.39
CA GLY A 229 1.35 -15.90 5.29
C GLY A 229 2.33 -14.75 5.56
N TYR A 230 2.08 -13.56 5.00
CA TYR A 230 2.91 -12.38 5.27
C TYR A 230 2.84 -11.93 6.73
N LEU A 231 1.65 -11.99 7.37
CA LEU A 231 1.50 -11.74 8.80
C LEU A 231 2.32 -12.72 9.63
N LYS A 232 2.26 -14.03 9.34
CA LYS A 232 3.04 -15.05 10.05
C LYS A 232 4.54 -14.86 9.88
N ALA A 233 4.98 -14.53 8.68
CA ALA A 233 6.38 -14.19 8.43
C ALA A 233 6.82 -12.96 9.23
N ALA A 234 6.00 -11.90 9.28
CA ALA A 234 6.30 -10.70 10.05
C ALA A 234 6.31 -10.95 11.57
N GLU A 235 5.39 -11.77 12.10
CA GLU A 235 5.39 -12.22 13.50
C GLU A 235 6.69 -12.97 13.84
N TRP A 236 7.10 -13.88 12.96
CA TRP A 236 8.32 -14.65 13.14
C TRP A 236 9.57 -13.75 13.10
N MET A 237 9.64 -12.82 12.14
CA MET A 237 10.75 -11.87 12.02
C MET A 237 10.82 -10.89 13.19
N ALA A 238 9.68 -10.41 13.70
CA ALA A 238 9.63 -9.55 14.87
C ALA A 238 10.15 -10.26 16.14
N LYS A 239 9.96 -11.59 16.24
CA LYS A 239 10.38 -12.40 17.39
C LYS A 239 11.81 -12.93 17.29
N ASN A 240 12.22 -13.37 16.10
CA ASN A 240 13.44 -14.15 15.90
C ASN A 240 14.49 -13.43 15.03
N GLY A 241 14.16 -12.25 14.50
CA GLY A 241 14.89 -11.62 13.40
C GLY A 241 16.39 -11.48 13.64
N THR A 242 17.17 -12.12 12.77
CA THR A 242 18.55 -11.72 12.45
C THR A 242 18.55 -10.99 11.10
N ASP A 243 19.42 -9.99 10.96
CA ASP A 243 19.64 -9.04 9.84
C ASP A 243 19.59 -9.57 8.39
N GLN A 244 19.49 -10.88 8.13
CA GLN A 244 19.88 -11.55 6.89
C GLN A 244 19.06 -11.26 5.60
N VAL A 245 18.67 -10.03 5.30
CA VAL A 245 18.19 -9.69 3.96
C VAL A 245 18.97 -8.52 3.39
N LYS A 246 19.92 -8.90 2.54
CA LYS A 246 20.50 -8.02 1.53
C LYS A 246 19.35 -7.53 0.66
N SER A 247 19.21 -6.20 0.56
CA SER A 247 18.41 -5.58 -0.48
C SER A 247 18.71 -6.25 -1.83
N ALA A 248 17.68 -6.55 -2.62
CA ALA A 248 17.90 -7.02 -3.99
C ALA A 248 18.75 -6.03 -4.81
N TYR A 249 18.81 -4.76 -4.38
CA TYR A 249 19.65 -3.71 -4.94
C TYR A 249 20.18 -2.77 -3.84
N SER A 250 21.48 -2.74 -3.60
CA SER A 250 22.13 -1.65 -2.86
C SER A 250 22.23 -0.42 -3.76
N TYR A 251 21.68 0.70 -3.32
CA TYR A 251 22.01 2.02 -3.87
C TYR A 251 23.12 2.65 -3.04
#